data_AF-A0A534MTA8-F1
#
_entry.id   AF-A0A534MTA8-F1
#
_cell.length_a   1.000
_cell.length_b   1.000
_cell.length_c   1.000
_cell.angle_alpha   90.00
_cell.angle_beta   90.00
_cell.angle_gamma   90.00
#
_symmetry.space_group_name_H-M   'P 1'
#
loop_
_entity.id
_entity.type
_entity.pdbx_description
1 polymer ?
#
loop_
_entity_poly.entity_id
_entity_poly.type
_entity_poly.pdbx_seq_one_letter_code
_entity_poly.pdbx_strand_id
1 'polypeptide(L)'
;MTSETFALTTALTEQKERTGDRETRIAVIGSTGRTGKLVLAEGLRRGYALTAFTRRPAELAGIDGLSAVVKGDGRKSDDVRRAV
;
A
#
# COMPACT_ATOMS: atom_id res chain seq x y z
N MET A 1 -11.91 2.37 -40.53
CA MET A 1 -11.46 2.21 -39.13
C MET A 1 -11.48 0.71 -38.86
N THR A 2 -10.34 0.04 -38.88
CA THR A 2 -10.25 -1.43 -38.84
C THR A 2 -10.36 -1.94 -37.40
N SER A 3 -10.92 -3.13 -37.23
CA SER A 3 -11.11 -3.81 -35.92
C SER A 3 -9.81 -3.87 -35.09
N GLU A 4 -8.66 -4.01 -35.76
CA GLU A 4 -7.33 -4.05 -35.14
C GLU A 4 -6.98 -2.76 -34.39
N THR A 5 -7.36 -1.58 -34.90
CA THR A 5 -7.10 -0.30 -34.23
C THR A 5 -7.90 -0.16 -32.94
N PHE A 6 -9.14 -0.67 -32.91
CA PHE A 6 -9.97 -0.68 -31.72
C PHE A 6 -9.44 -1.66 -30.67
N ALA A 7 -9.07 -2.88 -31.08
CA ALA A 7 -8.48 -3.89 -30.19
C ALA A 7 -7.16 -3.41 -29.58
N LEU A 8 -6.28 -2.76 -30.36
CA LEU A 8 -5.02 -2.21 -29.86
C LEU A 8 -5.26 -1.05 -28.88
N THR A 9 -6.24 -0.19 -29.16
CA THR A 9 -6.60 0.93 -28.27
C THR A 9 -7.19 0.44 -26.95
N THR A 10 -8.05 -0.59 -26.98
CA THR A 10 -8.58 -1.25 -25.78
C THR A 10 -7.47 -1.93 -24.98
N ALA A 11 -6.63 -2.74 -25.62
CA ALA A 11 -5.53 -3.42 -24.95
C ALA A 11 -4.52 -2.45 -24.33
N LEU A 12 -4.22 -1.32 -24.99
CA LEU A 12 -3.36 -0.26 -24.45
C LEU A 12 -4.03 0.50 -23.30
N THR A 13 -5.34 0.69 -23.32
CA THR A 13 -6.10 1.30 -22.22
C THR A 13 -6.16 0.36 -21.01
N GLU A 14 -6.43 -0.93 -21.22
CA GLU A 14 -6.32 -1.96 -20.19
C GLU A 14 -4.90 -2.12 -19.67
N GLN A 15 -3.87 -2.05 -20.52
CA GLN A 15 -2.47 -2.01 -20.08
C GLN A 15 -2.19 -0.74 -19.27
N LYS A 16 -2.78 0.40 -19.63
CA LYS A 16 -2.59 1.68 -18.92
C LYS A 16 -3.37 1.74 -17.61
N GLU A 17 -4.49 1.04 -17.46
CA GLU A 17 -5.19 0.79 -16.19
C GLU A 17 -4.47 -0.26 -15.35
N ARG A 18 -3.89 -1.28 -15.99
CA ARG A 18 -2.97 -2.25 -15.36
C ARG A 18 -1.64 -1.60 -14.95
N THR A 19 -1.24 -0.53 -15.64
CA THR A 19 -0.17 0.43 -15.27
C THR A 19 -0.73 1.64 -14.48
N GLY A 20 -2.02 1.63 -14.20
CA GLY A 20 -2.69 2.52 -13.24
C GLY A 20 -2.31 2.17 -11.80
N ASP A 21 -1.54 1.10 -11.61
CA ASP A 21 -0.96 0.69 -10.34
C ASP A 21 0.56 0.68 -10.46
N ARG A 22 1.17 1.86 -10.61
CA ARG A 22 2.52 2.04 -10.07
C ARG A 22 2.38 1.86 -8.56
N GLU A 23 2.59 0.63 -8.06
CA GLU A 23 2.60 0.23 -6.64
C GLU A 23 2.07 1.34 -5.72
N THR A 24 0.75 1.50 -5.60
CA THR A 24 0.25 2.56 -4.71
C THR A 24 0.75 2.26 -3.30
N ARG A 25 1.74 3.03 -2.83
CA ARG A 25 2.37 2.83 -1.52
C ARG A 25 1.62 3.60 -0.47
N ILE A 26 1.24 2.92 0.60
CA ILE A 26 0.46 3.51 1.68
C ILE A 26 1.19 3.26 3.01
N ALA A 27 1.58 4.35 3.66
CA ALA A 27 2.06 4.32 5.03
C ALA A 27 0.88 4.41 6.00
N VAL A 28 0.75 3.42 6.90
CA VAL A 28 -0.33 3.38 7.90
C VAL A 28 0.24 3.73 9.28
N ILE A 29 0.03 4.98 9.71
CA ILE A 29 0.40 5.46 11.04
C ILE A 29 -0.61 4.96 12.08
N GLY A 30 -0.11 4.38 13.17
CA GLY A 30 -0.97 3.75 14.17
C GLY A 30 -1.48 2.38 13.72
N SER A 31 -0.67 1.64 12.96
CA SER A 31 -1.01 0.37 12.34
C SER A 31 -1.47 -0.73 13.29
N THR A 32 -1.13 -0.64 14.59
CA THR A 32 -1.60 -1.59 15.61
C THR A 32 -2.88 -1.15 16.33
N GLY A 33 -3.40 0.03 16.01
CA GLY A 33 -4.70 0.51 16.51
C GLY A 33 -5.88 -0.21 15.84
N ARG A 34 -7.09 0.00 16.39
CA ARG A 34 -8.34 -0.63 15.91
C ARG A 34 -8.54 -0.43 14.41
N THR A 35 -8.47 0.82 13.94
CA THR A 35 -8.64 1.16 12.52
C THR A 35 -7.43 0.78 11.69
N GLY A 36 -6.21 0.99 12.22
CA GLY A 36 -4.97 0.69 11.50
C GLY A 36 -4.91 -0.76 11.02
N LYS A 37 -5.31 -1.72 11.87
CA LYS A 37 -5.36 -3.14 11.51
C LYS A 37 -6.33 -3.44 10.36
N LEU A 38 -7.50 -2.77 10.34
CA LEU A 38 -8.49 -2.93 9.27
C LEU A 38 -7.97 -2.34 7.95
N VAL A 39 -7.29 -1.19 8.01
CA VAL A 39 -6.67 -0.56 6.84
C VAL A 39 -5.55 -1.44 6.28
N LEU A 40 -4.71 -2.03 7.14
CA LEU A 40 -3.69 -2.99 6.69
C LEU A 40 -4.32 -4.19 5.99
N ALA A 41 -5.31 -4.83 6.62
CA ALA A 41 -5.97 -5.99 6.04
C ALA A 41 -6.59 -5.69 4.67
N GLU A 42 -7.31 -4.56 4.56
CA GLU A 42 -7.96 -4.17 3.30
C GLU A 42 -6.96 -3.74 2.23
N GLY A 43 -5.91 -3.01 2.62
CA GLY A 43 -4.89 -2.57 1.67
C GLY A 43 -4.10 -3.75 1.09
N LEU A 44 -3.74 -4.73 1.92
CA LEU A 44 -3.11 -5.98 1.48
C LEU A 44 -4.05 -6.77 0.57
N ARG A 45 -5.34 -6.88 0.92
CA ARG A 45 -6.36 -7.54 0.08
C ARG A 45 -6.50 -6.90 -1.30
N ARG A 46 -6.28 -5.59 -1.41
CA ARG A 46 -6.30 -4.83 -2.67
C ARG A 46 -4.98 -4.86 -3.44
N GLY A 47 -3.90 -5.41 -2.85
CA GLY A 47 -2.59 -5.49 -3.49
C GLY A 47 -1.72 -4.24 -3.35
N TYR A 48 -2.07 -3.32 -2.44
CA TYR A 48 -1.24 -2.13 -2.20
C TYR A 48 0.06 -2.47 -1.45
N ALA A 49 1.12 -1.72 -1.73
CA ALA A 49 2.39 -1.82 -1.01
C ALA A 49 2.29 -1.04 0.31
N LEU A 50 2.19 -1.76 1.43
CA LEU A 50 1.93 -1.14 2.75
C LEU A 50 3.18 -1.05 3.62
N THR A 51 3.44 0.14 4.16
CA THR A 51 4.38 0.34 5.28
C THR A 51 3.60 0.54 6.57
N ALA A 52 3.78 -0.35 7.55
CA ALA A 52 3.13 -0.24 8.85
C ALA A 52 3.99 0.60 9.82
N PHE A 53 3.44 1.67 10.38
CA PHE A 53 4.13 2.52 11.34
C PHE A 53 3.47 2.46 12.73
N THR A 54 4.21 1.98 13.74
CA THR A 54 3.69 1.83 15.10
C THR A 54 4.79 1.96 16.17
N ARG A 55 4.39 2.23 17.41
CA ARG A 55 5.28 2.16 18.58
C ARG A 55 5.51 0.71 19.04
N ARG A 56 4.62 -0.21 18.68
CA ARG A 56 4.58 -1.59 19.19
C ARG A 56 4.61 -2.61 18.03
N PRO A 57 5.72 -2.72 17.27
CA PRO A 57 5.78 -3.56 16.07
C PRO A 57 5.56 -5.05 16.34
N ALA A 58 5.84 -5.54 17.54
CA ALA A 58 5.56 -6.92 17.93
C ALA A 58 4.06 -7.30 17.84
N GLU A 59 3.14 -6.33 17.95
CA GLU A 59 1.69 -6.56 17.78
C GLU A 59 1.26 -6.81 16.32
N LEU A 60 2.18 -6.66 15.36
CA LEU A 60 1.99 -6.98 13.95
C LEU A 60 2.54 -8.37 13.59
N ALA A 61 3.03 -9.15 14.57
CA ALA A 61 3.46 -10.52 14.33
C ALA A 61 2.31 -11.34 13.71
N GLY A 62 2.58 -11.99 12.57
CA GLY A 62 1.59 -12.76 11.81
C GLY A 62 0.80 -11.96 10.76
N ILE A 63 1.13 -10.68 10.53
CA ILE A 63 0.65 -9.95 9.34
C ILE A 63 1.71 -10.07 8.25
N ASP A 64 1.44 -10.91 7.26
CA ASP A 64 2.30 -11.11 6.09
C ASP A 64 1.99 -10.10 4.97
N GLY A 65 2.93 -9.92 4.04
CA GLY A 65 2.75 -9.09 2.83
C GLY A 65 2.97 -7.59 3.02
N LEU A 66 3.30 -7.11 4.22
CA LEU A 66 3.73 -5.73 4.43
C LEU A 66 5.08 -5.48 3.72
N SER A 67 5.20 -4.37 3.02
CA SER A 67 6.46 -3.94 2.40
C SER A 67 7.50 -3.54 3.44
N ALA A 68 7.05 -2.96 4.56
CA ALA A 68 7.92 -2.63 5.69
C ALA A 68 7.14 -2.49 7.01
N VAL A 69 7.85 -2.68 8.13
CA VAL A 69 7.37 -2.35 9.48
C VAL A 69 8.34 -1.38 10.11
N VAL A 70 7.87 -0.16 10.40
CA VAL A 70 8.67 0.92 10.97
C VAL A 70 8.24 1.19 12.40
N LYS A 71 9.18 1.05 13.34
CA LYS A 71 8.99 1.52 14.71
C LYS A 71 9.24 3.03 14.80
N GLY A 72 8.29 3.75 15.39
CA GLY A 72 8.45 5.19 15.62
C GLY A 72 7.30 5.85 16.38
N ASP A 73 7.50 7.12 16.71
CA ASP A 73 6.51 8.02 17.32
C ASP A 73 6.08 9.08 16.30
N GLY A 74 4.78 9.15 16.00
CA GLY A 74 4.24 10.08 15.00
C GLY A 74 4.41 11.57 15.35
N ARG A 75 4.81 11.88 16.59
CA ARG A 75 5.15 13.25 17.02
C ARG A 75 6.58 13.66 16.65
N LYS A 76 7.41 12.73 16.19
CA LYS A 76 8.79 12.98 15.74
C LYS A 76 8.84 12.95 14.22
N SER A 77 9.19 14.06 13.59
CA SER A 77 9.18 14.17 12.13
C SER A 77 10.16 13.22 11.43
N ASP A 78 11.32 12.94 12.05
CA ASP A 78 12.27 11.95 11.53
C ASP A 78 11.72 10.52 11.54
N ASP A 79 10.87 10.19 12.52
CA ASP A 79 10.24 8.88 12.59
C ASP A 79 9.22 8.71 11.47
N VAL A 80 8.43 9.75 11.21
CA VAL A 80 7.44 9.76 10.11
C VAL A 80 8.12 9.70 8.76
N ARG A 81 9.22 10.45 8.55
CA ARG A 81 10.00 10.43 7.30
C ARG A 81 10.54 9.04 6.93
N ARG A 82 10.84 8.19 7.91
CA ARG A 82 11.30 6.81 7.66
C ARG A 82 10.19 5.87 7.18
N ALA A 83 8.93 6.29 7.27
CA ALA A 83 7.77 5.46 6.95
C ALA A 83 7.16 5.75 5.56
N VAL A 84 7.55 6.86 4.92
CA VAL A 84 6.99 7.35 3.64
C VAL A 84 8.03 7.42 2.53
#